data_AF-J1KCQ3-F1
#
_entry.id   AF-J1KCQ3-F1
#
_cell.length_a   1.000
_cell.length_b   1.000
_cell.length_c   1.000
_cell.angle_alpha   90.00
_cell.angle_beta   90.00
_cell.angle_gamma   90.00
#
_symmetry.space_group_name_H-M   'P 1'
#
loop_
_entity.id
_entity.type
_entity.pdbx_description
1 polymer ?
#
loop_
_entity_poly.entity_id
_entity_poly.type
_entity_poly.pdbx_seq_one_letter_code
_entity_poly.pdbx_strand_id
1 'polypeptide(L)'
;MARIAGVNIPTNKRVIIALQYIHGIGPKFAQEIIEKVGIPVGRRVHELSDAEVLQIREAIDQGYQVEGDLRREVAMNVKRLMDLGCYRGLRHRRSLPVRGQRTHTNARTRKGPAKAIAGKKK
;
A
#
# COMPACT_ATOMS: atom_id res chain seq x y z
N MET A 1 17.25 -3.28 15.20
CA MET A 1 16.07 -2.67 14.54
C MET A 1 16.26 -2.83 13.04
N ALA A 2 15.43 -3.62 12.37
CA ALA A 2 15.62 -3.90 10.94
C ALA A 2 14.90 -2.82 10.10
N ARG A 3 15.67 -2.07 9.29
CA ARG A 3 15.15 -1.09 8.35
C ARG A 3 15.25 -1.65 6.93
N ILE A 4 14.11 -1.78 6.25
CA ILE A 4 14.02 -2.37 4.91
C ILE A 4 13.17 -1.44 4.05
N ALA A 5 13.63 -1.13 2.83
CA ALA A 5 12.97 -0.19 1.91
C ALA A 5 12.60 1.18 2.53
N GLY A 6 13.43 1.68 3.45
CA GLY A 6 13.21 2.96 4.14
C GLY A 6 12.22 2.91 5.31
N VAL A 7 11.55 1.78 5.55
CA VAL A 7 10.58 1.56 6.64
C VAL A 7 11.17 0.71 7.75
N ASN A 8 10.79 1.02 8.99
CA ASN A 8 11.14 0.26 10.17
C ASN A 8 10.13 -0.87 10.37
N ILE A 9 10.60 -2.12 10.27
CA ILE A 9 9.74 -3.30 10.37
C ILE A 9 9.61 -3.73 11.83
N PRO A 10 8.43 -4.18 12.28
CA PRO A 10 8.23 -4.67 13.65
C PRO A 10 9.07 -5.92 13.95
N THR A 11 9.91 -5.84 14.97
CA THR A 11 10.88 -6.88 15.38
C THR A 11 10.25 -8.14 15.97
N ASN A 12 9.12 -7.99 16.65
CA ASN A 12 8.45 -9.08 17.35
C ASN A 12 7.50 -9.88 16.45
N LYS A 13 7.39 -9.58 15.15
CA LYS A 13 6.52 -10.30 14.23
C LYS A 13 7.28 -11.34 13.42
N ARG A 14 6.54 -12.33 12.90
CA ARG A 14 7.05 -13.25 11.88
C ARG A 14 7.42 -12.45 10.63
N VAL A 15 8.51 -12.83 9.97
CA VAL A 15 9.04 -12.11 8.80
C VAL A 15 7.96 -11.93 7.72
N ILE A 16 7.17 -12.97 7.44
CA ILE A 16 6.10 -12.92 6.42
C ILE A 16 5.04 -11.84 6.68
N ILE A 17 4.72 -11.57 7.95
CA ILE A 17 3.75 -10.54 8.33
C ILE A 17 4.45 -9.18 8.38
N ALA A 18 5.70 -9.19 8.84
CA ALA A 18 6.46 -7.97 9.04
C ALA A 18 6.79 -7.28 7.70
N LEU A 19 7.08 -8.04 6.64
CA LEU A 19 7.29 -7.50 5.28
C LEU A 19 6.05 -6.81 4.70
N GLN A 20 4.83 -7.22 5.09
CA GLN A 20 3.58 -6.61 4.61
C GLN A 20 3.34 -5.19 5.15
N TYR A 21 4.17 -4.72 6.07
CA TYR A 21 4.17 -3.32 6.50
C TYR A 21 4.75 -2.38 5.44
N ILE A 22 5.51 -2.92 4.49
CA ILE A 22 6.04 -2.16 3.35
C ILE A 22 4.92 -2.00 2.32
N HIS A 23 4.64 -0.76 1.93
CA HIS A 23 3.71 -0.43 0.88
C HIS A 23 4.17 -1.01 -0.46
N GLY A 24 3.32 -1.83 -1.07
CA GLY A 24 3.63 -2.58 -2.29
C GLY A 24 3.86 -4.07 -2.05
N ILE A 25 4.16 -4.48 -0.80
CA ILE A 25 4.36 -5.88 -0.45
C ILE A 25 3.08 -6.45 0.19
N GLY A 26 2.43 -7.36 -0.52
CA GLY A 26 1.28 -8.13 -0.03
C GLY A 26 1.69 -9.51 0.49
N PRO A 27 0.72 -10.35 0.91
CA PRO A 27 1.00 -11.69 1.43
C PRO A 27 1.69 -12.59 0.38
N LYS A 28 1.29 -12.49 -0.88
CA LYS A 28 1.91 -13.23 -2.00
C LYS A 28 3.39 -12.87 -2.17
N PHE A 29 3.69 -11.58 -2.28
CA PHE A 29 5.08 -11.11 -2.47
C PHE A 29 5.94 -11.38 -1.23
N ALA A 30 5.39 -11.25 -0.03
CA ALA A 30 6.10 -11.61 1.19
C ALA A 30 6.49 -13.10 1.21
N GLN A 31 5.60 -13.98 0.75
CA GLN A 31 5.90 -15.41 0.63
C GLN A 31 6.98 -15.68 -0.43
N GLU A 32 6.86 -15.09 -1.63
CA GLU A 32 7.86 -15.22 -2.68
C GLU A 32 9.25 -14.75 -2.25
N ILE A 33 9.35 -13.62 -1.52
CA ILE A 33 10.63 -13.09 -1.02
C ILE A 33 11.26 -14.06 -0.02
N ILE A 34 10.47 -14.60 0.90
CA ILE A 34 10.95 -15.54 1.91
C ILE A 34 11.42 -16.85 1.29
N GLU A 35 10.69 -17.35 0.29
CA GLU A 35 11.07 -18.55 -0.48
C GLU A 35 12.35 -18.31 -1.27
N LYS A 36 12.52 -17.13 -1.90
CA LYS A 36 13.74 -16.76 -2.63
C LYS A 36 14.97 -16.66 -1.73
N VAL A 37 14.82 -16.11 -0.53
CA VAL A 37 15.94 -15.96 0.43
C VAL A 37 16.18 -17.26 1.21
N GLY A 38 15.24 -18.21 1.19
CA GLY A 38 15.36 -19.49 1.89
C GLY A 38 15.12 -19.39 3.40
N ILE A 39 14.33 -18.41 3.85
CA ILE A 39 14.05 -18.21 5.28
C ILE A 39 12.84 -19.07 5.70
N PRO A 40 12.89 -19.75 6.86
CA PRO A 40 11.72 -20.49 7.34
C PRO A 40 10.57 -19.55 7.74
N VAL A 41 9.34 -19.91 7.36
CA VAL A 41 8.11 -19.10 7.55
C VAL A 41 7.83 -18.75 9.02
N GLY A 42 8.27 -19.59 9.95
CA GLY A 42 8.08 -19.39 11.39
C GLY A 42 9.00 -18.34 12.02
N ARG A 43 10.07 -17.93 11.33
CA ARG A 43 11.13 -17.08 11.90
C ARG A 43 10.61 -15.68 12.18
N ARG A 44 11.12 -15.07 13.26
CA ARG A 44 10.80 -13.69 13.64
C ARG A 44 11.90 -12.73 13.18
N VAL A 45 11.52 -11.46 13.03
CA VAL A 45 12.43 -10.43 12.50
C VAL A 45 13.65 -10.20 13.39
N HIS A 46 13.53 -10.33 14.71
CA HIS A 46 14.67 -10.20 15.63
C HIS A 46 15.64 -11.39 15.60
N GLU A 47 15.21 -12.53 15.04
CA GLU A 47 16.05 -13.73 14.88
C GLU A 47 16.81 -13.72 13.54
N LEU A 48 16.62 -12.69 12.71
CA LEU A 48 17.32 -12.54 11.45
C LEU A 48 18.76 -12.08 11.69
N SER A 49 19.68 -12.68 10.95
CA SER A 49 21.05 -12.20 10.83
C SER A 49 21.12 -10.99 9.90
N ASP A 50 22.17 -10.17 10.05
CA ASP A 50 22.37 -9.00 9.19
C ASP A 50 22.54 -9.39 7.71
N ALA A 51 23.10 -10.56 7.42
CA ALA A 51 23.23 -11.09 6.07
C ALA A 51 21.85 -11.42 5.45
N GLU A 52 20.96 -12.08 6.20
CA GLU A 52 19.59 -12.35 5.75
C GLU A 52 18.79 -11.06 5.53
N VAL A 53 18.99 -10.05 6.40
CA VAL A 53 18.36 -8.73 6.24
C VAL A 53 18.85 -8.03 4.97
N LEU A 54 20.14 -8.16 4.63
CA LEU A 54 20.70 -7.63 3.40
C LEU A 54 20.12 -8.33 2.17
N GLN A 55 20.05 -9.66 2.19
CA GLN A 55 19.46 -10.46 1.09
C GLN A 55 17.99 -10.11 0.85
N ILE A 56 17.20 -9.94 1.92
CA ILE A 56 15.81 -9.48 1.81
C ILE A 56 15.75 -8.09 1.16
N ARG A 57 16.65 -7.18 1.54
CA ARG A 57 16.69 -5.82 0.97
C ARG A 57 17.01 -5.88 -0.52
N GLU A 58 18.04 -6.60 -0.92
CA GLU A 58 18.43 -6.75 -2.33
C GLU A 58 17.32 -7.38 -3.17
N ALA A 59 16.66 -8.42 -2.64
CA ALA A 59 15.53 -9.06 -3.31
C ALA A 59 14.34 -8.10 -3.52
N ILE A 60 14.11 -7.18 -2.58
CA ILE A 60 13.06 -6.16 -2.69
C ILE A 60 13.46 -5.10 -3.71
N ASP A 61 14.66 -4.54 -3.60
CA ASP A 61 15.12 -3.41 -4.43
C ASP A 61 15.25 -3.80 -5.92
N GLN A 62 15.60 -5.05 -6.23
CA GLN A 62 15.72 -5.54 -7.61
C GLN A 62 14.38 -5.94 -8.23
N GLY A 63 13.49 -6.54 -7.42
CA GLY A 63 12.30 -7.22 -7.93
C GLY A 63 11.01 -6.42 -7.87
N TYR A 64 10.93 -5.39 -7.02
CA TYR A 64 9.66 -4.80 -6.65
C TYR A 64 9.74 -3.27 -6.53
N GLN A 65 8.76 -2.58 -7.12
CA GLN A 65 8.54 -1.17 -6.86
C GLN A 65 7.77 -1.01 -5.55
N VAL A 66 8.41 -0.42 -4.54
CA VAL A 66 7.87 -0.29 -3.19
C VAL A 66 7.86 1.16 -2.72
N GLU A 67 7.07 1.42 -1.68
CA GLU A 67 6.99 2.70 -0.97
C GLU A 67 6.84 3.94 -1.86
N GLY A 68 7.88 4.77 -1.91
CA GLY A 68 7.83 6.09 -2.52
C GLY A 68 7.55 6.02 -4.01
N ASP A 69 8.20 5.07 -4.71
CA ASP A 69 8.10 4.98 -6.16
C ASP A 69 6.73 4.47 -6.59
N LEU A 70 6.21 3.43 -5.92
CA LEU A 70 4.85 2.95 -6.17
C LEU A 70 3.79 4.03 -5.86
N ARG A 71 3.94 4.79 -4.76
CA ARG A 71 3.01 5.89 -4.44
C ARG A 71 3.06 7.00 -5.48
N ARG A 72 4.25 7.38 -5.95
CA ARG A 72 4.45 8.39 -7.00
C ARG A 72 3.82 7.94 -8.30
N GLU A 73 4.05 6.70 -8.71
CA GLU A 73 3.48 6.15 -9.93
C GLU A 73 1.95 6.15 -9.89
N VAL A 74 1.35 5.68 -8.78
CA VAL A 74 -0.11 5.69 -8.60
C VAL A 74 -0.66 7.12 -8.62
N ALA A 75 0.02 8.07 -7.97
CA ALA A 75 -0.38 9.48 -7.99
C ALA A 75 -0.33 10.08 -9.41
N MET A 76 0.73 9.78 -10.16
CA MET A 76 0.90 10.21 -11.55
C MET A 76 -0.15 9.59 -12.47
N ASN A 77 -0.47 8.31 -12.28
CA ASN A 77 -1.54 7.63 -13.02
C ASN A 77 -2.90 8.30 -12.80
N VAL A 78 -3.21 8.68 -11.55
CA VAL A 78 -4.45 9.40 -11.22
C VAL A 78 -4.44 10.82 -11.79
N LYS A 79 -3.32 11.53 -11.69
CA LYS A 79 -3.16 12.90 -12.23
C LYS A 79 -3.34 12.91 -13.75
N ARG A 80 -2.70 11.98 -14.46
CA ARG A 80 -2.86 11.79 -15.90
C ARG A 80 -4.32 11.64 -16.32
N LEU A 81 -5.10 10.86 -15.57
CA LEU A 81 -6.54 10.71 -15.84
C LEU A 81 -7.32 12.02 -15.62
N MET A 82 -6.95 12.81 -14.62
CA MET A 82 -7.58 14.11 -14.36
C MET A 82 -7.24 15.15 -15.43
N ASP A 83 -6.00 15.16 -15.91
CA ASP A 83 -5.50 16.11 -16.91
C ASP A 83 -6.10 15.82 -18.29
N LEU A 84 -6.24 14.52 -18.64
CA LEU A 84 -6.92 14.07 -19.86
C LEU A 84 -8.41 14.44 -19.91
N GLY A 85 -9.04 14.69 -18.75
CA GLY A 85 -10.46 15.04 -18.67
C GLY A 85 -11.44 13.87 -18.92
N CYS A 86 -10.97 12.63 -18.90
CA CYS A 86 -11.84 11.46 -19.08
C CYS A 86 -12.84 11.31 -17.91
N TYR A 87 -13.92 10.54 -18.09
CA TYR A 87 -14.95 10.35 -17.05
C TYR A 87 -14.33 9.90 -15.71
N ARG A 88 -13.38 8.95 -15.73
CA ARG A 88 -12.67 8.50 -14.52
C ARG A 88 -11.94 9.65 -13.82
N GLY A 89 -11.24 10.50 -14.58
CA GLY A 89 -10.57 11.70 -14.07
C GLY A 89 -11.54 12.68 -13.39
N LEU A 90 -12.68 12.96 -14.04
CA LEU A 90 -13.72 13.81 -13.47
C LEU A 90 -14.28 13.25 -12.15
N ARG A 91 -14.45 11.94 -12.05
CA ARG A 91 -14.87 11.27 -10.80
C ARG A 91 -13.81 11.38 -9.71
N HIS A 92 -12.52 11.23 -10.07
CA HIS A 92 -11.42 11.44 -9.14
C HIS A 92 -11.39 12.88 -8.62
N ARG A 93 -11.53 13.88 -9.51
CA ARG A 93 -11.57 15.32 -9.19
C ARG A 93 -12.73 15.69 -8.25
N ARG A 94 -13.90 15.08 -8.45
CA ARG A 94 -15.10 15.31 -7.61
C ARG A 94 -15.14 14.48 -6.32
N SER A 95 -14.10 13.70 -6.02
CA SER A 95 -14.09 12.77 -4.88
C SER A 95 -15.30 11.84 -4.86
N LEU A 96 -15.66 11.29 -6.02
CA LEU A 96 -16.76 10.34 -6.17
C LEU A 96 -16.23 8.94 -6.54
N PRO A 97 -17.01 7.87 -6.27
CA PRO A 97 -16.67 6.52 -6.71
C PRO A 97 -16.47 6.45 -8.23
N VAL A 98 -15.44 5.71 -8.67
CA VAL A 98 -14.93 5.73 -10.06
C VAL A 98 -15.41 4.50 -10.86
N ARG A 99 -15.85 3.43 -10.22
CA ARG A 99 -16.24 2.16 -10.86
C ARG A 99 -17.76 1.96 -10.94
N GLY A 100 -18.51 3.04 -11.20
CA GLY A 100 -19.96 2.99 -11.41
C GLY A 100 -20.81 2.73 -10.16
N GLN A 101 -20.25 2.84 -8.95
CA GLN A 101 -21.02 2.63 -7.72
C GLN A 101 -22.10 3.70 -7.51
N ARG A 102 -23.22 3.32 -6.89
CA ARG A 102 -24.33 4.22 -6.51
C ARG A 102 -23.84 5.34 -5.59
N THR A 103 -24.12 6.60 -5.96
CA THR A 103 -23.67 7.78 -5.18
C THR A 103 -24.75 8.48 -4.36
N HIS A 104 -26.01 8.06 -4.49
CA HIS A 104 -27.14 8.67 -3.77
C HIS A 104 -27.03 8.48 -2.26
N THR A 105 -26.66 7.27 -1.80
CA THR A 105 -26.60 6.92 -0.38
C THR A 105 -25.16 6.62 0.09
N ASN A 106 -24.66 5.42 -0.20
CA ASN A 106 -23.50 4.82 0.48
C ASN A 106 -22.18 5.00 -0.26
N ALA A 107 -21.73 6.25 -0.38
CA ALA A 107 -20.44 6.59 -1.02
C ALA A 107 -19.42 7.21 -0.05
N ARG A 108 -19.52 6.91 1.25
CA ARG A 108 -18.79 7.61 2.32
C ARG A 108 -17.28 7.36 2.30
N THR A 109 -16.81 6.16 1.98
CA THR A 109 -15.37 5.88 1.85
C THR A 109 -14.68 6.82 0.86
N ARG A 110 -15.38 7.27 -0.18
CA ARG A 110 -14.85 8.20 -1.19
C ARG A 110 -15.24 9.66 -0.96
N LYS A 111 -16.46 9.94 -0.48
CA LYS A 111 -16.95 11.29 -0.16
C LYS A 111 -16.40 11.86 1.15
N GLY A 112 -15.87 11.02 2.02
CA GLY A 112 -15.52 11.35 3.40
C GLY A 112 -16.72 11.31 4.36
N PRO A 113 -16.49 11.71 5.63
CA PRO A 113 -17.51 11.76 6.67
C PRO A 113 -18.76 12.55 6.25
N ALA A 114 -19.89 12.25 6.88
CA ALA A 114 -21.13 12.95 6.58
C ALA A 114 -21.05 14.41 7.03
N LYS A 115 -20.98 15.33 6.06
CA LYS A 115 -21.15 16.76 6.31
C LYS A 115 -22.64 17.03 6.52
N ALA A 116 -23.01 17.40 7.75
CA ALA A 116 -24.36 17.87 8.04
C ALA A 116 -24.58 19.21 7.32
N ILE A 117 -25.79 19.41 6.78
CA ILE A 117 -26.19 20.71 6.25
C ILE A 117 -26.70 21.51 7.44
N ALA A 118 -26.03 22.63 7.75
CA ALA A 118 -26.47 23.54 8.79
C ALA A 118 -27.91 23.99 8.51
N GLY A 119 -28.80 23.88 9.50
CA GLY A 119 -30.19 24.30 9.38
C GLY A 119 -31.19 23.24 8.90
N LYS A 120 -30.78 21.98 8.71
CA LYS A 120 -31.76 20.91 8.44
C LYS A 120 -32.52 20.56 9.72
N LYS A 121 -33.65 21.23 9.95
CA LYS A 121 -34.63 20.84 10.97
C LYS A 121 -34.99 19.36 10.74
N LYS A 122 -35.06 18.61 11.85
CA LYS A 122 -35.60 17.24 11.84
C LYS A 122 -37.02 17.23 11.31
#